data_AF-A0A529MYX2-F1
#
_entry.id   AF-A0A529MYX2-F1
#
_cell.length_a   1.000
_cell.length_b   1.000
_cell.length_c   1.000
_cell.angle_alpha   90.00
_cell.angle_beta   90.00
_cell.angle_gamma   90.00
#
_symmetry.space_group_name_H-M   'P 1'
#
loop_
_entity.id
_entity.type
_entity.pdbx_description
1 polymer ?
#
loop_
_entity_poly.entity_id
_entity_poly.type
_entity_poly.pdbx_seq_one_letter_code
_entity_poly.pdbx_strand_id
1 'polypeptide(L)'
;NGAAVGDPKDISTASHMFGCWETLYVVKKAMEDAGYKGPEDRAKLVEATEALKEFAEGPEHPQGPKTFNGKIHQCFGIQNISKVEGGKLKVVHKTKIEDGLYEPEGDYTTQAL
;
A
#
# COMPACT_ATOMS: atom_id res chain seq x y z
N ASN A 1 19.04 -2.67 -11.34
CA ASN A 1 19.91 -2.71 -10.14
C ASN A 1 19.73 -1.50 -9.22
N GLY A 2 18.81 -0.56 -9.50
CA GLY A 2 18.67 0.66 -8.68
C GLY A 2 19.86 1.63 -8.78
N ALA A 3 20.83 1.34 -9.65
CA ALA A 3 22.01 2.17 -9.86
C ALA A 3 21.71 3.31 -10.84
N ALA A 4 22.34 4.47 -10.63
CA ALA A 4 22.32 5.57 -11.56
C ALA A 4 22.91 5.16 -12.92
N VAL A 5 22.38 5.73 -14.00
CA VAL A 5 22.85 5.42 -15.36
C VAL A 5 24.32 5.82 -15.55
N GLY A 6 24.77 6.89 -14.88
CA GLY A 6 26.13 7.42 -14.99
C GLY A 6 27.14 6.84 -13.99
N ASP A 7 26.69 6.20 -12.91
CA ASP A 7 27.57 5.57 -11.93
C ASP A 7 26.94 4.28 -11.37
N PRO A 8 27.48 3.09 -11.73
CA PRO A 8 26.96 1.82 -11.25
C PRO A 8 27.18 1.59 -9.74
N LYS A 9 28.00 2.41 -9.06
CA LYS A 9 28.19 2.38 -7.60
C LYS A 9 27.20 3.29 -6.86
N ASP A 10 26.62 4.27 -7.54
CA ASP A 10 25.57 5.12 -7.00
C ASP A 10 24.23 4.39 -7.07
N ILE A 11 23.84 3.75 -5.96
CA ILE A 11 22.62 2.95 -5.86
C ILE A 11 21.63 3.68 -4.96
N SER A 12 20.46 4.00 -5.50
CA SER A 12 19.37 4.54 -4.70
C SER A 12 18.77 3.42 -3.83
N THR A 13 18.92 3.55 -2.52
CA THR A 13 18.31 2.67 -1.51
C THR A 13 16.89 3.11 -1.10
N ALA A 14 16.27 3.97 -1.91
CA ALA A 14 14.94 4.53 -1.70
C ALA A 14 13.79 3.58 -2.11
N SER A 15 14.05 2.27 -2.19
CA SER A 15 13.05 1.29 -2.65
C SER A 15 11.80 1.24 -1.77
N HIS A 16 11.82 1.81 -0.56
CA HIS A 16 10.68 1.89 0.35
C HIS A 16 9.90 3.21 0.27
N MET A 17 10.40 4.21 -0.47
CA MET A 17 9.77 5.55 -0.56
C MET A 17 8.39 5.51 -1.21
N PHE A 18 8.09 4.48 -2.01
CA PHE A 18 6.75 4.30 -2.55
C PHE A 18 5.69 4.22 -1.44
N GLY A 19 6.02 3.70 -0.24
CA GLY A 19 5.04 3.58 0.84
C GLY A 19 4.49 4.94 1.28
N CYS A 20 5.36 5.94 1.42
CA CYS A 20 4.96 7.31 1.75
C CYS A 20 4.11 7.92 0.62
N TRP A 21 4.51 7.70 -0.63
CA TRP A 21 3.79 8.16 -1.81
C TRP A 21 2.37 7.58 -1.85
N GLU A 22 2.22 6.26 -1.74
CA GLU A 22 0.92 5.60 -1.77
C GLU A 22 0.02 6.05 -0.60
N THR A 23 0.61 6.22 0.59
CA THR A 23 -0.14 6.70 1.77
C THR A 23 -0.79 8.06 1.48
N LEU A 24 -0.05 8.98 0.86
CA LEU A 24 -0.58 10.30 0.52
C LEU A 24 -1.72 10.21 -0.51
N TYR A 25 -1.65 9.30 -1.49
CA TYR A 25 -2.72 9.10 -2.45
C TYR A 25 -3.98 8.48 -1.82
N VAL A 26 -3.82 7.54 -0.89
CA VAL A 26 -4.95 6.99 -0.12
C VAL A 26 -5.62 8.09 0.71
N VAL A 27 -4.85 8.89 1.44
CA VAL A 27 -5.39 10.02 2.23
C VAL A 27 -6.09 11.04 1.32
N LYS A 28 -5.47 11.41 0.19
CA LYS A 28 -6.09 12.30 -0.80
C LYS A 28 -7.44 11.76 -1.27
N LYS A 29 -7.49 10.49 -1.70
CA LYS A 29 -8.71 9.87 -2.22
C LYS A 29 -9.81 9.84 -1.15
N ALA A 30 -9.48 9.46 0.07
CA ALA A 30 -10.44 9.43 1.17
C ALA A 30 -10.94 10.84 1.54
N MET A 31 -10.06 11.86 1.52
CA MET A 31 -10.48 13.25 1.71
C MET A 31 -11.40 13.76 0.60
N GLU A 32 -11.12 13.41 -0.66
CA GLU A 32 -11.95 13.72 -1.82
C GLU A 32 -13.33 13.06 -1.71
N ASP A 33 -13.37 11.77 -1.35
CA ASP A 33 -14.61 11.01 -1.18
C ASP A 33 -15.44 11.49 0.01
N ALA A 34 -14.79 11.85 1.13
CA ALA A 34 -15.44 12.40 2.31
C ALA A 34 -15.91 13.85 2.13
N GLY A 35 -15.43 14.54 1.09
CA GLY A 35 -15.60 16.00 0.95
C GLY A 35 -15.03 16.76 2.13
N TYR A 36 -13.90 16.29 2.67
CA TYR A 36 -13.31 16.73 3.94
C TYR A 36 -13.00 18.24 3.95
N LYS A 37 -13.52 18.97 4.94
CA LYS A 37 -13.34 20.42 5.08
C LYS A 37 -12.46 20.83 6.26
N GLY A 38 -12.38 20.00 7.29
CA GLY A 38 -11.68 20.34 8.53
C GLY A 38 -11.72 19.25 9.59
N PRO A 39 -11.12 19.48 10.77
CA PRO A 39 -11.05 18.51 11.86
C PRO A 39 -12.39 17.93 12.33
N GLU A 40 -13.48 18.64 12.11
CA GLU A 40 -14.86 18.20 12.34
C GLU A 40 -15.30 17.03 11.45
N ASP A 41 -14.62 16.82 10.32
CA ASP A 41 -14.92 15.74 9.35
C ASP A 41 -14.03 14.51 9.56
N ARG A 42 -13.29 14.40 10.67
CA ARG A 42 -12.39 13.25 10.94
C ARG A 42 -13.10 11.91 10.87
N ALA A 43 -14.31 11.81 11.43
CA ALA A 43 -15.10 10.59 11.35
C ALA A 43 -15.40 10.20 9.89
N LYS A 44 -15.79 11.19 9.05
CA LYS A 44 -16.04 10.97 7.62
C LYS A 44 -14.79 10.51 6.87
N LEU A 45 -13.63 11.04 7.23
CA LEU A 45 -12.36 10.62 6.63
C LEU A 45 -12.04 9.15 6.98
N VAL A 46 -12.29 8.74 8.23
CA VAL A 46 -12.12 7.34 8.65
C VAL A 46 -13.07 6.44 7.86
N GLU A 47 -14.36 6.76 7.86
CA GLU A 47 -15.38 5.98 7.14
C GLU A 47 -15.09 5.89 5.63
N ALA A 48 -14.66 7.00 5.01
CA ALA A 48 -14.27 7.01 3.60
C ALA A 48 -13.02 6.15 3.33
N THR A 49 -12.05 6.15 4.24
CA THR A 49 -10.86 5.28 4.13
C THR A 49 -11.25 3.80 4.26
N GLU A 50 -12.11 3.46 5.22
CA GLU A 50 -12.62 2.09 5.44
C GLU A 50 -13.46 1.58 4.27
N ALA A 51 -14.10 2.48 3.52
CA ALA A 51 -14.87 2.16 2.33
C ALA A 51 -14.01 1.87 1.08
N LEU A 52 -12.72 2.22 1.08
CA LEU A 52 -11.80 1.84 0.00
C LEU A 52 -11.62 0.31 -0.01
N LYS A 53 -11.67 -0.31 -1.19
CA LYS A 53 -11.61 -1.78 -1.32
C LYS A 53 -10.45 -2.25 -2.16
N GLU A 54 -10.16 -1.55 -3.25
CA GLU A 54 -9.19 -1.97 -4.24
C GLU A 54 -8.37 -0.78 -4.71
N PHE A 55 -7.10 -1.04 -4.96
CA PHE A 55 -6.15 -0.08 -5.52
C PHE A 55 -5.54 -0.70 -6.78
N ALA A 56 -5.78 -0.09 -7.93
CA ALA A 56 -5.20 -0.54 -9.19
C ALA A 56 -3.71 -0.14 -9.25
N GLU A 57 -2.88 -0.99 -9.88
CA GLU A 57 -1.50 -0.63 -10.19
C GLU A 57 -1.45 0.61 -11.08
N GLY A 58 -0.56 1.54 -10.76
CA GLY A 58 -0.38 2.75 -11.54
C GLY A 58 0.57 3.74 -10.88
N PRO A 59 0.67 4.97 -11.40
CA PRO A 59 1.52 6.00 -10.82
C PRO A 59 1.23 6.29 -9.35
N GLU A 60 -0.03 6.17 -8.92
CA GLU A 60 -0.47 6.38 -7.53
C GLU A 60 -0.15 5.16 -6.64
N HIS A 61 -0.07 3.97 -7.23
CA HIS A 61 0.15 2.70 -6.53
C HIS A 61 1.24 1.84 -7.21
N PRO A 62 2.51 2.30 -7.22
CA PRO A 62 3.59 1.66 -7.97
C PRO A 62 4.06 0.33 -7.38
N GLN A 63 3.63 -0.04 -6.16
CA GLN A 63 3.92 -1.38 -5.62
C GLN A 63 3.15 -2.49 -6.37
N GLY A 64 2.06 -2.14 -7.08
CA GLY A 64 1.18 -3.08 -7.74
C GLY A 64 -0.27 -3.00 -7.23
N PRO A 65 -1.15 -3.89 -7.72
CA PRO A 65 -2.55 -3.92 -7.27
C PRO A 65 -2.65 -4.37 -5.81
N LYS A 66 -3.65 -3.86 -5.10
CA LYS A 66 -3.89 -4.17 -3.69
C LYS A 66 -5.38 -4.25 -3.38
N THR A 67 -5.71 -5.01 -2.34
CA THR A 67 -7.04 -5.08 -1.73
C THR A 67 -6.95 -4.58 -0.29
N PHE A 68 -7.87 -3.71 0.11
CA PHE A 68 -7.96 -3.19 1.47
C PHE A 68 -9.16 -3.78 2.20
N ASN A 69 -8.92 -4.24 3.43
CA ASN A 69 -9.97 -4.66 4.33
C ASN A 69 -10.17 -3.60 5.42
N GLY A 70 -11.17 -2.74 5.23
CA GLY A 70 -11.56 -1.71 6.19
C GLY A 70 -11.92 -2.25 7.59
N LYS A 71 -12.29 -3.53 7.73
CA LYS A 71 -12.59 -4.12 9.06
C LYS A 71 -11.37 -4.26 9.95
N ILE A 72 -10.19 -4.47 9.37
CA ILE A 72 -8.95 -4.72 10.13
C ILE A 72 -7.85 -3.72 9.78
N HIS A 73 -8.20 -2.68 9.00
CA HIS A 73 -7.28 -1.69 8.44
C HIS A 73 -6.04 -2.30 7.77
N GLN A 74 -6.20 -3.48 7.17
CA GLN A 74 -5.11 -4.22 6.52
C GLN A 74 -5.18 -4.07 5.01
N CYS A 75 -4.05 -3.70 4.41
CA CYS A 75 -3.86 -3.71 2.97
C CYS A 75 -3.09 -4.98 2.55
N PHE A 76 -3.60 -5.66 1.53
CA PHE A 76 -3.03 -6.89 0.98
C PHE A 76 -2.56 -6.62 -0.44
N GLY A 77 -1.32 -6.97 -0.75
CA GLY A 77 -0.73 -6.78 -2.06
C GLY A 77 0.15 -7.96 -2.44
N ILE A 78 0.57 -7.99 -3.70
CA ILE A 78 1.50 -9.00 -4.21
C ILE A 78 2.82 -8.93 -3.45
N GLN A 79 3.31 -10.08 -2.99
CA GLN A 79 4.61 -10.21 -2.33
C GLN A 79 5.62 -10.87 -3.27
N ASN A 80 6.88 -10.45 -3.18
CA ASN A 80 7.99 -11.06 -3.92
C ASN A 80 8.82 -11.94 -2.98
N ILE A 81 8.90 -13.24 -3.23
CA ILE A 81 9.86 -14.12 -2.57
C ILE A 81 11.15 -14.07 -3.37
N SER A 82 12.23 -13.63 -2.71
CA SER A 82 13.53 -13.48 -3.33
C SER A 82 14.58 -14.38 -2.70
N LYS A 83 15.49 -14.89 -3.53
CA LYS A 83 16.67 -15.65 -3.09
C LYS A 83 17.92 -14.83 -3.39
N VAL A 84 18.88 -14.83 -2.47
CA VAL A 84 20.20 -14.22 -2.72
C VAL A 84 21.01 -15.16 -3.62
N GLU A 85 21.33 -14.71 -4.82
CA GLU A 85 22.18 -15.42 -5.79
C GLU A 85 23.25 -14.47 -6.30
N GLY A 86 24.53 -14.87 -6.22
CA GLY A 86 25.65 -14.05 -6.71
C GLY A 86 25.71 -12.64 -6.08
N GLY A 87 25.36 -12.53 -4.79
CA GLY A 87 25.33 -11.24 -4.07
C GLY A 87 24.14 -10.34 -4.40
N LYS A 88 23.10 -10.83 -5.08
CA LYS A 88 21.90 -10.06 -5.46
C LYS A 88 20.62 -10.77 -5.05
N LEU A 89 19.58 -9.99 -4.70
CA LEU A 89 18.23 -10.51 -4.55
C LEU A 89 17.63 -10.80 -5.93
N LYS A 90 17.29 -12.06 -6.18
CA LYS A 90 16.56 -12.51 -7.37
C LYS A 90 15.17 -12.93 -6.95
N VAL A 91 14.15 -12.29 -7.51
CA VAL A 91 12.75 -12.72 -7.31
C VAL A 91 12.57 -14.10 -7.93
N VAL A 92 12.26 -15.09 -7.11
CA VAL A 92 12.03 -16.48 -7.53
C VAL A 92 10.55 -16.84 -7.58
N HIS A 93 9.71 -16.05 -6.90
CA HIS A 93 8.26 -16.21 -6.92
C HIS A 93 7.56 -14.87 -6.65
N LYS A 94 6.42 -14.67 -7.30
CA LYS A 94 5.47 -13.59 -7.01
C LYS A 94 4.17 -14.23 -6.55
N THR A 95 3.69 -13.86 -5.37
CA THR A 95 2.43 -14.38 -4.85
C THR A 95 1.24 -13.80 -5.62
N LYS A 96 0.07 -14.41 -5.48
CA LYS A 96 -1.18 -13.70 -5.69
C LYS A 96 -1.51 -12.87 -4.43
N ILE A 97 -2.51 -12.00 -4.50
CA ILE A 97 -2.97 -11.27 -3.30
C ILE A 97 -3.63 -12.24 -2.33
N GLU A 98 -4.38 -13.22 -2.88
CA GLU A 98 -5.15 -14.20 -2.12
C GLU A 98 -4.29 -15.10 -1.23
N ASP A 99 -3.03 -15.33 -1.63
CA ASP A 99 -2.08 -16.14 -0.87
C ASP A 99 -1.71 -15.51 0.49
N GLY A 100 -1.92 -14.19 0.64
CA GLY A 100 -1.66 -13.45 1.87
C GLY A 100 -2.91 -13.12 2.68
N LEU A 101 -4.11 -13.48 2.19
CA LEU A 101 -5.35 -13.22 2.91
C LEU A 101 -5.47 -14.12 4.13
N TYR A 102 -5.99 -13.55 5.20
CA TYR A 102 -6.34 -14.26 6.43
C TYR A 102 -7.68 -13.75 6.94
N GLU A 103 -8.34 -14.58 7.76
CA GLU A 103 -9.63 -14.22 8.35
C GLU A 103 -9.51 -12.97 9.21
N PRO A 104 -10.45 -12.00 9.11
CA PRO A 104 -10.42 -10.81 9.93
C PRO A 104 -10.51 -11.16 11.43
N GLU A 105 -9.51 -10.73 12.19
CA GLU A 105 -9.46 -10.96 13.65
C GLU A 105 -10.39 -10.03 14.44
N GLY A 106 -11.01 -9.05 13.77
CA GLY A 106 -11.93 -8.09 14.36
C GLY A 106 -12.64 -7.22 13.31
N ASP A 107 -13.43 -6.27 13.80
CA ASP A 107 -14.10 -5.25 12.98
C ASP A 107 -13.94 -3.86 13.64
N TYR A 108 -12.95 -3.10 13.20
CA TYR A 108 -12.66 -1.76 13.67
C TYR A 108 -13.65 -0.72 13.18
N THR A 109 -14.45 -1.03 12.14
CA THR A 109 -15.51 -0.12 11.66
C THR A 109 -16.64 0.04 12.69
N THR A 110 -16.67 -0.80 13.73
CA THR A 110 -17.65 -0.70 14.82
C THR A 110 -17.13 0.05 16.05
N GLN A 111 -15.90 0.57 16.01
CA GLN A 111 -15.34 1.37 17.10
C GLN A 111 -15.90 2.79 17.08
N ALA A 112 -15.93 3.44 18.25
CA ALA A 112 -16.33 4.85 18.32
C ALA A 112 -15.30 5.74 17.63
N LEU A 113 -15.79 6.72 16.85
CA LEU A 113 -15.00 7.71 16.10
C LEU A 113 -14.95 9.07 16.81
#